data_AF-A0A6N7ZZ78-F1
#
_entry.id   AF-A0A6N7ZZ78-F1
#
_cell.length_a   1.000
_cell.length_b   1.000
_cell.length_c   1.000
_cell.angle_alpha   90.00
_cell.angle_beta   90.00
_cell.angle_gamma   90.00
#
_symmetry.space_group_name_H-M   'P 1'
#
loop_
_entity.id
_entity.type
_entity.pdbx_description
1 polymer ?
#
loop_
_entity_poly.entity_id
_entity_poly.type
_entity_poly.pdbx_seq_one_letter_code
_entity_poly.pdbx_strand_id
1 'polypeptide(L)'
;MARNSQEIERILRLQKQIYLFSSWLMQKLDSQAHELSEREKRILDALSNGDLAQHDRFIANAAGRLRRILDERSELRDAREKMAGEFARQRQMLRLMEKRLEHVRGIENRKTQDRNLEDLIEIQLRQHA
;
A
#
# COMPACT_ATOMS: atom_id res chain seq x y z
N MET A 1 1.10 -25.83 -19.22
CA MET A 1 1.37 -25.39 -17.83
C MET A 1 1.66 -23.89 -17.73
N ALA A 2 2.20 -23.24 -18.78
CA ALA A 2 2.40 -21.77 -18.85
C ALA A 2 1.18 -20.88 -18.47
N ARG A 3 -0.06 -21.40 -18.54
CA ARG A 3 -1.25 -20.70 -18.04
C ARG A 3 -1.15 -20.37 -16.54
N ASN A 4 -0.54 -21.24 -15.73
CA ASN A 4 -0.43 -21.01 -14.28
C ASN A 4 0.55 -19.90 -13.92
N SER A 5 1.73 -19.84 -14.56
CA SER A 5 2.69 -18.76 -14.28
C SER A 5 2.19 -17.41 -14.79
N GLN A 6 1.54 -17.38 -15.96
CA GLN A 6 0.94 -16.17 -16.51
C GLN A 6 -0.23 -15.64 -15.66
N GLU A 7 -1.08 -16.52 -15.13
CA GLU A 7 -2.15 -16.12 -14.21
C GLU A 7 -1.61 -15.56 -12.89
N ILE A 8 -0.61 -16.22 -12.28
CA ILE A 8 0.06 -15.72 -11.07
C ILE A 8 0.68 -14.35 -11.34
N GLU A 9 1.31 -14.16 -12.51
CA GLU A 9 1.90 -12.89 -12.90
C GLU A 9 0.84 -11.79 -13.08
N ARG A 10 -0.31 -12.10 -13.69
CA ARG A 10 -1.42 -11.16 -13.83
C ARG A 10 -1.93 -10.70 -12.46
N ILE A 11 -2.18 -11.65 -11.54
CA ILE A 11 -2.64 -11.32 -10.19
C ILE A 11 -1.55 -10.51 -9.45
N LEU A 12 -0.27 -10.85 -9.62
CA LEU A 12 0.83 -10.12 -9.01
C LEU A 12 0.88 -8.66 -9.47
N ARG A 13 0.62 -8.39 -10.76
CA ARG A 13 0.54 -7.01 -11.28
C ARG A 13 -0.61 -6.23 -10.65
N LEU A 14 -1.79 -6.83 -10.51
CA LEU A 14 -2.93 -6.20 -9.84
C LEU A 14 -2.60 -5.92 -8.36
N GLN A 15 -1.98 -6.88 -7.67
CA GLN A 15 -1.57 -6.71 -6.28
C GLN A 15 -0.54 -5.57 -6.11
N LYS A 16 0.37 -5.39 -7.07
CA LYS A 16 1.32 -4.26 -7.09
C LYS A 16 0.58 -2.92 -7.24
N GLN A 17 -0.44 -2.85 -8.09
CA GLN A 17 -1.27 -1.64 -8.23
C GLN A 17 -2.02 -1.31 -6.94
N ILE A 18 -2.62 -2.32 -6.28
CA ILE A 18 -3.31 -2.14 -5.00
C ILE A 18 -2.35 -1.64 -3.92
N TYR A 19 -1.14 -2.19 -3.87
CA TYR A 19 -0.09 -1.74 -2.96
C TYR A 19 0.32 -0.28 -3.20
N LEU A 20 0.53 0.11 -4.47
CA LEU A 20 0.85 1.49 -4.83
C LEU A 20 -0.28 2.46 -4.45
N PHE A 21 -1.52 2.06 -4.70
CA PHE A 21 -2.68 2.84 -4.29
C PHE A 21 -2.74 3.01 -2.77
N SER A 22 -2.49 1.94 -2.01
CA SER A 22 -2.48 2.00 -0.54
C SER A 22 -1.35 2.86 0.00
N SER A 23 -0.17 2.85 -0.65
CA SER A 23 0.95 3.75 -0.35
C SER A 23 0.56 5.21 -0.57
N TRP A 24 -0.09 5.52 -1.69
CA TRP A 24 -0.58 6.86 -2.00
C TRP A 24 -1.62 7.33 -0.98
N LEU A 25 -2.54 6.45 -0.59
CA LEU A 25 -3.59 6.78 0.38
C LEU A 25 -2.99 7.08 1.77
N MET A 26 -1.97 6.33 2.20
CA MET A 26 -1.22 6.64 3.42
C MET A 26 -0.56 8.03 3.36
N GLN A 27 0.06 8.39 2.24
CA GLN A 27 0.62 9.74 2.05
C GLN A 27 -0.45 10.83 2.11
N LYS A 28 -1.66 10.55 1.59
CA LYS A 28 -2.79 11.48 1.67
C LYS A 28 -3.29 11.68 3.09
N LEU A 29 -3.41 10.63 3.87
CA LEU A 29 -3.76 10.73 5.30
C LEU A 29 -2.71 11.53 6.09
N ASP A 30 -1.42 11.33 5.78
CA ASP A 30 -0.33 12.07 6.40
C ASP A 30 -0.37 13.56 6.05
N SER A 31 -0.67 13.88 4.78
CA SER A 31 -0.88 15.27 4.34
C SER A 31 -2.06 15.93 5.05
N GLN A 32 -3.19 15.23 5.17
CA GLN A 32 -4.37 15.75 5.88
C GLN A 32 -4.06 15.99 7.36
N ALA A 33 -3.35 15.08 8.01
CA ALA A 33 -2.92 15.25 9.39
C ALA A 33 -2.01 16.48 9.57
N HIS A 34 -1.10 16.71 8.61
CA HIS A 34 -0.25 17.89 8.61
C HIS A 34 -1.07 19.19 8.44
N GLU A 35 -2.00 19.23 7.49
CA GLU A 35 -2.89 20.38 7.27
C GLU A 35 -3.73 20.72 8.52
N LEU A 36 -4.25 19.70 9.22
CA LEU A 36 -4.96 19.91 10.48
C LEU A 36 -4.06 20.49 11.56
N SER A 37 -2.82 20.01 11.67
CA SER A 37 -1.84 20.57 12.61
C SER A 37 -1.54 22.05 12.31
N GLU A 38 -1.45 22.43 11.03
CA GLU A 38 -1.22 23.83 10.64
C GLU A 38 -2.46 24.70 10.84
N ARG A 39 -3.68 24.15 10.72
CA ARG A 39 -4.92 24.86 11.10
C ARG A 39 -4.99 25.08 12.61
N GLU A 40 -4.62 24.08 13.40
CA GLU A 40 -4.57 24.16 14.86
C GLU A 40 -3.60 25.24 15.33
N LYS A 41 -2.35 25.22 14.82
CA LYS A 41 -1.34 26.25 15.12
C LYS A 41 -1.87 27.66 14.84
N ARG A 42 -2.47 27.89 13.67
CA ARG A 42 -3.05 29.21 13.34
C ARG A 42 -4.15 29.66 14.30
N ILE A 43 -4.95 28.74 14.85
CA ILE A 43 -5.97 29.07 15.84
C ILE A 43 -5.31 29.43 17.17
N LEU A 44 -4.30 28.67 17.60
CA LEU A 44 -3.54 28.93 18.82
C LEU A 44 -2.76 30.26 18.73
N ASP A 45 -2.13 30.54 17.60
CA ASP A 45 -1.44 31.79 17.34
C ASP A 45 -2.42 32.97 17.40
N ALA A 46 -3.60 32.84 16.79
CA ALA A 46 -4.64 33.86 16.86
C ALA A 46 -5.20 34.06 18.28
N LEU A 47 -5.27 33.00 19.09
CA LEU A 47 -5.61 33.07 20.51
C LEU A 47 -4.53 33.79 21.33
N SER A 48 -3.26 33.56 21.03
CA SER A 48 -2.13 34.18 21.74
C SER A 48 -1.95 35.68 21.44
N ASN A 49 -2.38 36.14 20.26
CA ASN A 49 -2.18 37.51 19.78
C ASN A 49 -3.42 38.42 19.91
N GLY A 50 -4.56 37.92 20.40
CA GLY A 50 -5.85 38.64 20.38
C GLY A 50 -6.03 39.67 21.51
N ASP A 51 -6.46 40.88 21.16
CA ASP A 51 -6.75 42.01 22.06
C ASP A 51 -8.06 41.83 22.87
N LEU A 52 -8.06 42.29 24.13
CA LEU A 52 -8.92 41.86 25.26
C LEU A 52 -10.43 42.14 25.14
N ALA A 53 -10.89 42.93 24.16
CA ALA A 53 -12.26 43.47 24.15
C ALA A 53 -13.35 42.56 23.54
N GLN A 54 -12.99 41.47 22.84
CA GLN A 54 -13.97 40.54 22.22
C GLN A 54 -13.70 39.04 22.54
N HIS A 55 -12.98 38.77 23.63
CA HIS A 55 -12.42 37.44 23.94
C HIS A 55 -13.47 36.34 24.09
N ASP A 56 -14.59 36.53 24.78
CA ASP A 56 -15.47 35.39 25.10
C ASP A 56 -16.09 34.71 23.86
N ARG A 57 -16.57 35.50 22.89
CA ARG A 57 -17.15 34.96 21.65
C ARG A 57 -16.07 34.40 20.73
N PHE A 58 -14.89 35.03 20.73
CA PHE A 58 -13.74 34.57 19.95
C PHE A 58 -13.18 33.25 20.50
N ILE A 59 -12.99 33.15 21.82
CA ILE A 59 -12.56 31.94 22.53
C ILE A 59 -13.56 30.81 22.30
N ALA A 60 -14.87 31.06 22.44
CA ALA A 60 -15.87 30.04 22.20
C ALA A 60 -15.83 29.50 20.76
N ASN A 61 -15.65 30.38 19.77
CA ASN A 61 -15.51 29.99 18.37
C ASN A 61 -14.20 29.23 18.11
N ALA A 62 -13.08 29.66 18.69
CA ALA A 62 -11.79 28.98 18.58
C ALA A 62 -11.84 27.59 19.22
N ALA A 63 -12.43 27.46 20.42
CA ALA A 63 -12.65 26.20 21.10
C ALA A 63 -13.53 25.24 20.28
N GLY A 64 -14.61 25.75 19.66
CA GLY A 64 -15.44 24.96 18.76
C GLY A 64 -14.68 24.45 17.53
N ARG A 65 -13.79 25.27 16.95
CA ARG A 65 -12.92 24.87 15.82
C ARG A 65 -11.85 23.85 16.25
N LEU A 66 -11.22 24.05 17.41
CA LEU A 66 -10.25 23.12 17.97
C LEU A 66 -10.89 21.76 18.27
N ARG A 67 -12.10 21.74 18.81
CA ARG A 67 -12.86 20.50 19.04
C ARG A 67 -13.10 19.73 17.74
N ARG A 68 -13.55 20.40 16.68
CA ARG A 68 -13.70 19.76 15.35
C ARG A 68 -12.38 19.21 14.82
N ILE A 69 -11.28 19.96 14.99
CA ILE A 69 -9.95 19.48 14.59
C ILE A 69 -9.57 18.22 15.39
N LEU A 70 -9.86 18.16 16.69
CA LEU A 70 -9.60 16.97 17.51
C LEU A 70 -10.42 15.76 17.05
N ASP A 71 -11.70 15.96 16.75
CA ASP A 71 -12.57 14.91 16.21
C ASP A 71 -12.04 14.40 14.86
N GLU A 72 -11.74 15.31 13.92
CA GLU A 72 -11.15 14.99 12.61
C GLU A 72 -9.78 14.28 12.74
N ARG A 73 -8.93 14.68 13.70
CA ARG A 73 -7.64 14.02 13.97
C ARG A 73 -7.83 12.61 14.52
N SER A 74 -8.87 12.37 15.32
CA SER A 74 -9.22 11.04 15.82
C SER A 74 -9.62 10.12 14.66
N GLU A 75 -10.53 10.60 13.79
CA GLU A 75 -10.96 9.85 12.61
C GLU A 75 -9.80 9.53 11.66
N LEU A 76 -8.91 10.50 11.42
CA LEU A 76 -7.70 10.29 10.61
C LEU A 76 -6.73 9.28 11.24
N ARG A 77 -6.60 9.27 12.56
CA ARG A 77 -5.77 8.29 13.27
C ARG A 77 -6.31 6.88 13.06
N ASP A 78 -7.61 6.69 13.24
CA ASP A 78 -8.25 5.38 13.05
C ASP A 78 -8.17 4.92 11.59
N ALA A 79 -8.39 5.83 10.64
CA ALA A 79 -8.22 5.53 9.21
C ALA A 79 -6.78 5.15 8.88
N ARG A 80 -5.79 5.86 9.43
CA ARG A 80 -4.37 5.58 9.25
C ARG A 80 -3.98 4.22 9.83
N GLU A 81 -4.46 3.87 11.02
CA GLU A 81 -4.17 2.59 11.64
C GLU A 81 -4.71 1.42 10.82
N LYS A 82 -5.97 1.51 10.37
CA LYS A 82 -6.59 0.51 9.49
C LYS A 82 -5.80 0.35 8.20
N MET A 83 -5.41 1.46 7.57
CA MET A 83 -4.64 1.45 6.34
C MET A 83 -3.22 0.93 6.53
N ALA A 84 -2.56 1.23 7.65
CA ALA A 84 -1.26 0.67 7.97
C ALA A 84 -1.32 -0.86 8.09
N GLY A 85 -2.38 -1.39 8.71
CA GLY A 85 -2.66 -2.82 8.77
C GLY A 85 -2.84 -3.46 7.39
N GLU A 86 -3.66 -2.86 6.52
CA GLU A 86 -3.83 -3.34 5.14
C GLU A 86 -2.54 -3.26 4.32
N PHE A 87 -1.80 -2.17 4.46
CA PHE A 87 -0.55 -1.96 3.77
C PHE A 87 0.48 -3.04 4.14
N ALA A 88 0.57 -3.38 5.43
CA ALA A 88 1.42 -4.48 5.90
C ALA A 88 0.99 -5.84 5.32
N ARG A 89 -0.32 -6.13 5.32
CA ARG A 89 -0.88 -7.35 4.71
C ARG A 89 -0.55 -7.45 3.22
N GLN A 90 -0.77 -6.37 2.47
CA GLN A 90 -0.49 -6.33 1.03
C GLN A 90 1.00 -6.53 0.73
N ARG A 91 1.89 -5.94 1.55
CA ARG A 91 3.34 -6.12 1.42
C ARG A 91 3.74 -7.58 1.62
N GLN A 92 3.16 -8.25 2.61
CA GLN A 92 3.41 -9.68 2.84
C GLN A 92 2.88 -10.53 1.67
N MET A 93 1.67 -10.23 1.19
CA MET A 93 1.07 -10.91 0.05
C MET A 93 1.95 -10.81 -1.21
N LEU A 94 2.47 -9.61 -1.51
CA LEU A 94 3.38 -9.41 -2.64
C LEU A 94 4.62 -10.31 -2.55
N ARG A 95 5.27 -10.36 -1.38
CA ARG A 95 6.44 -11.23 -1.16
C ARG A 95 6.12 -12.70 -1.37
N LEU A 96 4.96 -13.16 -0.88
CA LEU A 96 4.53 -14.55 -1.05
C LEU A 96 4.25 -14.88 -2.52
N MET A 97 3.59 -13.97 -3.24
CA MET A 97 3.29 -14.14 -4.65
C MET A 97 4.55 -14.13 -5.53
N GLU A 98 5.52 -13.28 -5.22
CA GLU A 98 6.81 -13.24 -5.91
C GLU A 98 7.57 -14.56 -5.73
N LYS A 99 7.68 -15.07 -4.50
CA LYS A 99 8.27 -16.39 -4.22
C LYS A 99 7.54 -17.52 -4.94
N ARG A 100 6.21 -17.48 -4.95
CA ARG A 100 5.39 -18.49 -5.64
C ARG A 100 5.64 -18.47 -7.15
N LEU A 101 5.71 -17.27 -7.75
CA LEU A 101 5.98 -17.12 -9.18
C LEU A 101 7.37 -17.65 -9.55
N GLU A 102 8.38 -17.33 -8.75
CA GLU A 102 9.75 -17.84 -8.93
C GLU A 102 9.79 -19.36 -8.89
N HIS A 103 9.15 -19.97 -7.89
CA HIS A 103 9.08 -21.42 -7.76
C HIS A 103 8.39 -22.08 -8.96
N VAL A 104 7.25 -21.55 -9.41
CA VAL A 104 6.51 -22.09 -10.56
C VAL A 104 7.34 -21.97 -11.83
N ARG A 105 7.98 -20.82 -12.07
CA ARG A 105 8.89 -20.64 -13.22
C ARG A 105 10.07 -21.61 -13.18
N GLY A 106 10.62 -21.87 -11.99
CA GLY A 106 11.67 -22.88 -11.80
C GLY A 106 11.22 -24.28 -12.21
N ILE A 107 10.01 -24.68 -11.84
CA ILE A 107 9.42 -25.97 -12.26
C ILE A 107 9.19 -26.01 -13.77
N GLU A 108 8.66 -24.93 -14.35
CA GLU A 108 8.40 -24.84 -15.80
C GLU A 108 9.71 -24.94 -16.61
N ASN A 109 10.76 -24.29 -16.16
CA ASN A 109 12.08 -24.35 -16.79
C ASN A 109 12.66 -25.77 -16.74
N ARG A 110 12.59 -26.45 -15.59
CA ARG A 110 13.04 -27.85 -15.47
C ARG A 110 12.28 -28.77 -16.41
N LYS A 111 10.95 -28.69 -16.43
CA LYS A 111 10.13 -29.50 -17.36
C LYS A 111 10.45 -29.25 -18.83
N THR A 112 10.84 -28.02 -19.16
CA THR A 112 11.24 -27.66 -20.53
C THR A 112 12.62 -28.24 -20.86
N GLN A 113 13.57 -28.17 -19.92
CA GLN A 113 14.88 -28.80 -20.05
C GLN A 113 14.76 -30.32 -20.17
N ASP A 114 13.95 -30.96 -19.31
CA ASP A 114 13.72 -32.41 -19.33
C ASP A 114 13.16 -32.86 -20.69
N ARG A 115 12.16 -32.15 -21.23
CA ARG A 115 11.62 -32.43 -22.58
C ARG A 115 12.67 -32.28 -23.67
N ASN A 116 13.46 -31.21 -23.64
CA ASN A 116 14.52 -31.01 -24.64
C ASN A 116 15.57 -32.13 -24.57
N LEU A 117 15.88 -32.64 -23.38
CA LEU A 117 16.78 -33.77 -23.19
C LEU A 117 16.17 -35.07 -23.72
N GLU A 118 14.90 -35.34 -23.44
CA GLU A 118 14.15 -36.47 -23.99
C GLU A 118 14.17 -36.45 -25.53
N ASP A 119 13.88 -35.30 -26.14
CA ASP A 119 13.89 -35.12 -27.60
C ASP A 119 15.29 -35.39 -28.19
N LEU A 120 16.36 -34.91 -27.54
CA LEU A 120 17.74 -35.15 -27.98
C LEU A 120 18.14 -36.63 -27.88
N ILE A 121 17.73 -37.32 -26.81
CA ILE A 121 17.97 -38.75 -26.65
C ILE A 121 17.22 -39.53 -27.74
N GLU A 122 15.98 -39.17 -28.03
CA GLU A 122 15.19 -39.81 -29.10
C GLU A 122 15.86 -39.63 -30.47
N ILE A 123 16.38 -38.43 -30.77
CA ILE A 123 17.12 -38.16 -32.01
C ILE A 123 18.38 -39.04 -32.09
N GLN A 124 19.17 -39.14 -31.01
CA GLN A 124 20.37 -39.97 -31.00
C GLN A 124 20.07 -41.46 -31.15
N LEU A 125 19.03 -41.96 -30.48
CA LEU A 125 18.60 -43.36 -30.60
C LEU A 125 18.14 -43.70 -32.03
N ARG A 126 17.48 -42.78 -32.73
CA ARG A 126 17.10 -42.95 -34.14
C ARG A 126 18.29 -42.90 -35.10
N GLN A 127 19.39 -42.24 -34.74
CA GLN A 127 20.61 -42.18 -35.57
C GLN A 127 21.51 -43.41 -35.40
N HIS A 128 21.37 -44.14 -34.29
CA HIS A 128 22.15 -45.33 -33.96
C HIS A 128 21.39 -46.66 -34.13
N ALA A 129 20.14 -46.61 -34.59
CA ALA A 129 19.33 -47.76 -34.99
C ALA A 129 19.37 -47.94 -36.51
#